data_AF-A0A8H7SZ04-F1
#
_entry.id   AF-A0A8H7SZ04-F1
#
_cell.length_a   1.000
_cell.length_b   1.000
_cell.length_c   1.000
_cell.angle_alpha   90.00
_cell.angle_beta   90.00
_cell.angle_gamma   90.00
#
_symmetry.space_group_name_H-M   'P 1'
#
loop_
_entity.id
_entity.type
_entity.pdbx_description
1 polymer ?
#
loop_
_entity_poly.entity_id
_entity_poly.type
_entity_poly.pdbx_seq_one_letter_code
_entity_poly.pdbx_strand_id
1 'polypeptide(L)'
;MQFLVPLLALLPLTTATALTPQNIFSNPSSPSESTSRIPTSYESAVLARRILHLTGIGTLATVFPSSKSHSEDKDDEGHSNEQRPQNLGGMPIGLMDYLADCEPTGNPTILAINIATSFKNVAAGSNISLSLTWTPPSSSPS
;
A
#
# COMPACT_ATOMS: atom_id res chain seq x y z
N MET A 1 -25.50 46.05 -67.68
CA MET A 1 -26.54 45.24 -67.04
C MET A 1 -25.91 44.55 -65.84
N GLN A 2 -26.27 44.97 -64.63
CA GLN A 2 -25.81 44.38 -63.37
C GLN A 2 -26.53 43.06 -63.14
N PHE A 3 -25.77 41.97 -62.93
CA PHE A 3 -26.31 40.69 -62.49
C PHE A 3 -26.25 40.63 -60.96
N LEU A 4 -27.44 40.61 -60.35
CA LEU A 4 -27.68 40.43 -58.92
C LEU A 4 -27.70 38.92 -58.61
N VAL A 5 -26.75 38.43 -57.82
CA VAL A 5 -26.73 37.05 -57.29
C VAL A 5 -27.33 37.06 -55.88
N PRO A 6 -28.36 36.26 -55.56
CA PRO A 6 -28.83 36.12 -54.18
C PRO A 6 -28.01 35.04 -53.46
N LEU A 7 -27.42 35.42 -52.33
CA LEU A 7 -26.74 34.52 -51.40
C LEU A 7 -27.80 33.84 -50.51
N LEU A 8 -28.11 32.57 -50.77
CA LEU A 8 -28.95 31.75 -49.90
C LEU A 8 -28.13 31.34 -48.67
N ALA A 9 -28.42 31.94 -47.51
CA ALA A 9 -27.83 31.54 -46.24
C ALA A 9 -28.55 30.30 -45.68
N LEU A 10 -27.88 29.14 -45.67
CA LEU A 10 -28.35 27.96 -44.92
C LEU A 10 -27.97 28.11 -43.44
N LEU A 11 -28.97 28.18 -42.55
CA LEU A 11 -28.77 28.08 -41.11
C LEU A 11 -28.64 26.61 -40.68
N PRO A 12 -27.62 26.20 -39.92
CA PRO A 12 -27.56 24.86 -39.34
C PRO A 12 -28.51 24.76 -38.13
N LEU A 13 -29.41 23.78 -38.16
CA LEU A 13 -30.28 23.45 -37.04
C LEU A 13 -29.51 22.52 -36.08
N THR A 14 -28.83 23.09 -35.07
CA THR A 14 -28.20 22.29 -34.02
C THR A 14 -29.25 21.76 -33.05
N THR A 15 -29.62 20.50 -33.18
CA THR A 15 -30.42 19.79 -32.18
C THR A 15 -29.57 19.46 -30.96
N ALA A 16 -29.80 20.15 -29.84
CA ALA A 16 -29.17 19.81 -28.57
C ALA A 16 -29.81 18.52 -28.02
N THR A 17 -29.07 17.41 -28.04
CA THR A 17 -29.46 16.20 -27.32
C THR A 17 -29.21 16.43 -25.83
N ALA A 18 -30.27 16.67 -25.07
CA ALA A 18 -30.19 16.68 -23.62
C ALA A 18 -29.91 15.26 -23.11
N LEU A 19 -28.65 14.98 -22.76
CA LEU A 19 -28.25 13.79 -22.01
C LEU A 19 -28.86 13.90 -20.60
N THR A 20 -29.90 13.12 -20.32
CA THR A 20 -30.41 13.00 -18.96
C THR A 20 -29.40 12.19 -18.13
N PRO A 21 -28.86 12.72 -17.01
CA PRO A 21 -27.92 11.98 -16.16
C PRO A 21 -28.69 10.97 -15.33
N GLN A 22 -29.19 9.89 -15.93
CA GLN A 22 -30.07 8.93 -15.26
C GLN A 22 -29.35 7.85 -14.44
N ASN A 23 -28.03 7.92 -14.22
CA ASN A 23 -27.33 6.88 -13.46
C ASN A 23 -26.17 7.36 -12.58
N ILE A 24 -26.11 8.64 -12.20
CA ILE A 24 -25.04 9.10 -11.29
C ILE A 24 -25.30 8.65 -9.84
N PHE A 25 -26.56 8.42 -9.47
CA PHE A 25 -26.96 7.95 -8.13
C PHE A 25 -27.59 6.55 -8.14
N SER A 26 -27.59 5.88 -9.28
CA SER A 26 -28.10 4.50 -9.38
C SER A 26 -26.98 3.56 -8.95
N ASN A 27 -27.22 2.77 -7.90
CA ASN A 27 -26.42 1.59 -7.59
C ASN A 27 -27.04 0.41 -8.35
N PRO A 28 -26.65 0.12 -9.61
CA PRO A 28 -27.22 -0.99 -10.33
C PRO A 28 -26.96 -2.27 -9.55
N SER A 29 -28.01 -3.05 -9.27
CA SER A 29 -27.87 -4.36 -8.64
C SER A 29 -26.95 -5.20 -9.52
N SER A 30 -25.71 -5.38 -9.10
CA SER A 30 -24.78 -6.24 -9.82
C SER A 30 -25.36 -7.66 -9.85
N PRO A 31 -25.23 -8.42 -10.96
CA PRO A 31 -25.64 -9.84 -10.99
C PRO A 31 -24.87 -10.71 -9.98
N SER A 32 -23.87 -10.14 -9.30
CA SER A 32 -23.27 -10.65 -8.08
C SER A 32 -23.89 -10.03 -6.83
N GLU A 33 -25.18 -10.24 -6.57
CA GLU A 33 -25.65 -10.38 -5.18
C GLU A 33 -25.14 -11.70 -4.58
N SER A 34 -23.88 -12.05 -4.84
CA SER A 34 -23.14 -12.96 -3.97
C SER A 34 -22.98 -12.22 -2.66
N THR A 35 -23.85 -12.54 -1.71
CA THR A 35 -23.92 -12.05 -0.34
C THR A 35 -22.54 -11.57 0.15
N SER A 36 -22.31 -10.26 0.13
CA SER A 36 -21.14 -9.67 0.77
C SER A 36 -21.34 -9.81 2.28
N ARG A 37 -20.95 -10.98 2.79
CA ARG A 37 -21.07 -11.36 4.20
C ARG A 37 -19.77 -10.98 4.89
N ILE A 38 -19.89 -10.30 6.03
CA ILE A 38 -18.75 -10.04 6.91
C ILE A 38 -18.20 -11.40 7.40
N PRO A 39 -16.92 -11.69 7.19
CA PRO A 39 -16.32 -12.93 7.67
C PRO A 39 -16.34 -13.01 9.19
N THR A 40 -16.45 -14.23 9.71
CA THR A 40 -16.21 -14.53 11.12
C THR A 40 -14.74 -14.28 11.50
N SER A 41 -14.44 -14.21 12.79
CA SER A 41 -13.06 -14.09 13.29
C SER A 41 -12.18 -15.26 12.82
N TYR A 42 -12.73 -16.48 12.79
CA TYR A 42 -12.04 -17.66 12.28
C TYR A 42 -11.74 -17.55 10.78
N GLU A 43 -12.76 -17.21 9.97
CA GLU A 43 -12.57 -17.00 8.52
C GLU A 43 -11.53 -15.89 8.26
N SER A 44 -11.57 -14.81 9.04
CA SER A 44 -10.60 -13.70 8.95
C SER A 44 -9.17 -14.14 9.30
N ALA A 45 -9.00 -14.97 10.34
CA ALA A 45 -7.70 -15.51 10.69
C ALA A 45 -7.14 -16.44 9.60
N VAL A 46 -7.99 -17.29 9.01
CA VAL A 46 -7.62 -18.15 7.87
C VAL A 46 -7.22 -17.30 6.65
N LEU A 47 -7.96 -16.23 6.36
CA LEU A 47 -7.62 -15.30 5.27
C LEU A 47 -6.30 -14.59 5.53
N ALA A 48 -6.04 -14.12 6.76
CA ALA A 48 -4.77 -13.52 7.13
C ALA A 48 -3.59 -14.49 6.93
N ARG A 49 -3.77 -15.78 7.28
CA ARG A 49 -2.77 -16.83 7.01
C ARG A 49 -2.54 -17.06 5.52
N ARG A 50 -3.59 -17.02 4.70
CA ARG A 50 -3.45 -17.07 3.23
C ARG A 50 -2.70 -15.86 2.69
N ILE A 51 -3.03 -14.65 3.14
CA ILE A 51 -2.32 -13.44 2.72
C ILE A 51 -0.84 -13.59 3.05
N LEU A 52 -0.51 -13.99 4.29
CA LEU A 52 0.87 -14.20 4.72
C LEU A 52 1.66 -15.16 3.82
N HIS A 53 1.03 -16.25 3.39
CA HIS A 53 1.64 -17.23 2.47
C HIS A 53 1.76 -16.71 1.02
N LEU A 54 0.81 -15.90 0.56
CA LEU A 54 0.77 -15.39 -0.82
C LEU A 54 1.62 -14.13 -1.03
N THR A 55 2.02 -13.44 0.03
CA THR A 55 2.78 -12.19 -0.03
C THR A 55 4.24 -12.40 0.39
N GLY A 56 5.19 -12.18 -0.52
CA GLY A 56 6.63 -12.21 -0.20
C GLY A 56 7.22 -10.86 0.21
N ILE A 57 6.41 -9.80 0.25
CA ILE A 57 6.85 -8.44 0.55
C ILE A 57 5.83 -7.73 1.43
N GLY A 58 6.31 -6.95 2.39
CA GLY A 58 5.48 -6.27 3.37
C GLY A 58 6.14 -5.02 3.93
N THR A 59 5.38 -4.25 4.71
CA THR A 59 5.89 -3.07 5.39
C THR A 59 6.15 -3.37 6.85
N LEU A 60 7.41 -3.22 7.27
CA LEU A 60 7.84 -3.31 8.66
C LEU A 60 7.82 -1.91 9.29
N ALA A 61 7.03 -1.76 10.35
CA ALA A 61 6.99 -0.54 11.15
C ALA A 61 7.85 -0.72 12.40
N THR A 62 8.78 0.22 12.62
CA THR A 62 9.69 0.26 13.78
C THR A 62 9.80 1.69 14.30
N VAL A 63 10.32 1.87 15.50
CA VAL A 63 10.49 3.17 16.15
C VAL A 63 11.96 3.49 16.27
N PHE A 64 12.34 4.73 15.95
CA PHE A 64 13.71 5.16 16.15
C PHE A 64 14.06 5.21 17.63
N PRO A 65 15.26 4.73 18.01
CA PRO A 65 15.70 4.83 19.39
C PRO A 65 15.79 6.31 19.79
N SER A 66 15.23 6.66 20.94
CA SER A 66 15.49 7.97 21.57
C SER A 66 16.98 8.07 21.85
N SER A 67 17.56 9.26 21.63
CA SER A 67 19.00 9.56 21.75
C SER A 67 19.63 9.00 23.03
N LYS A 68 20.09 7.75 22.95
CA LYS A 68 20.92 7.01 23.90
C LYS A 68 21.99 6.18 23.18
N SER A 69 22.28 6.49 21.92
CA SER A 69 23.42 5.92 21.18
C SER A 69 24.63 6.86 21.10
N HIS A 70 24.59 7.96 21.85
CA HIS A 70 25.78 8.71 22.26
C HIS A 70 26.04 8.47 23.75
N SER A 71 26.05 7.21 24.20
CA SER A 71 26.73 6.90 25.45
C SER A 71 28.23 6.94 25.15
N GLU A 72 28.91 7.85 25.83
CA GLU A 72 30.35 7.99 25.93
C GLU A 72 30.97 6.80 26.70
N ASP A 73 30.57 5.56 26.41
CA ASP A 73 31.22 4.36 26.94
C ASP A 73 32.26 3.91 25.90
N LYS A 74 33.52 4.15 26.24
CA LYS A 74 34.69 3.98 25.36
C LYS A 74 35.08 2.53 25.05
N ASP A 75 34.29 1.53 25.42
CA ASP A 75 34.78 0.15 25.52
C ASP A 75 33.98 -0.91 24.72
N ASP A 76 33.09 -0.55 23.78
CA ASP A 76 32.45 -1.54 22.90
C ASP A 76 32.50 -1.14 21.42
N GLU A 77 33.12 -2.00 20.61
CA GLU A 77 33.38 -1.79 19.19
C GLU A 77 32.09 -1.80 18.37
N GLY A 78 31.53 -0.63 18.09
CA GLY A 78 30.36 -0.58 17.22
C GLY A 78 29.67 0.76 17.10
N HIS A 79 30.40 1.88 16.97
CA HIS A 79 29.76 3.12 16.53
C HIS A 79 29.16 2.89 15.13
N SER A 80 27.84 2.76 15.07
CA SER A 80 27.13 2.72 13.79
C SER A 80 27.43 4.05 13.08
N ASN A 81 28.16 3.99 11.96
CA ASN A 81 28.39 5.11 11.05
C ASN A 81 27.08 5.54 10.35
N GLU A 82 25.94 5.47 11.04
CA GLU A 82 24.64 5.79 10.52
C GLU A 82 24.36 7.28 10.72
N GLN A 83 24.46 8.03 9.62
CA GLN A 83 24.10 9.43 9.62
C GLN A 83 22.58 9.57 9.71
N ARG A 84 22.07 9.72 10.93
CA ARG A 84 20.65 9.87 11.21
C ARG A 84 20.28 11.35 11.38
N PRO A 85 19.18 11.83 10.76
CA PRO A 85 18.68 13.16 11.06
C PRO A 85 18.39 13.32 12.56
N GLN A 86 18.75 14.49 13.09
CA GLN A 86 18.50 14.81 14.49
C GLN A 86 16.99 14.81 14.80
N ASN A 87 16.64 14.54 16.05
CA ASN A 87 15.26 14.58 16.57
C ASN A 87 14.29 13.55 15.97
N LEU A 88 14.78 12.44 15.43
CA LEU A 88 13.93 11.32 15.01
C LEU A 88 13.61 10.34 16.14
N GLY A 89 14.23 10.46 17.31
CA GLY A 89 14.00 9.56 18.44
C GLY A 89 12.53 9.44 18.84
N GLY A 90 12.04 8.22 18.99
CA GLY A 90 10.64 7.92 19.29
C GLY A 90 9.69 8.00 18.08
N MET A 91 10.15 8.44 16.90
CA MET A 91 9.30 8.51 15.71
C MET A 91 9.21 7.14 15.01
N PRO A 92 8.02 6.70 14.59
CA PRO A 92 7.86 5.47 13.82
C PRO A 92 8.29 5.66 12.36
N ILE A 93 8.77 4.58 11.74
CA ILE A 93 9.02 4.49 10.30
C ILE A 93 8.51 3.15 9.78
N GLY A 94 7.85 3.17 8.62
CA GLY A 94 7.48 1.98 7.85
C GLY A 94 8.41 1.83 6.64
N LEU A 95 9.10 0.70 6.52
CA LEU A 95 9.93 0.36 5.37
C LEU A 95 9.52 -0.99 4.79
N MET A 96 9.68 -1.12 3.48
CA MET A 96 9.32 -2.33 2.77
C MET A 96 10.47 -3.35 2.85
N ASP A 97 10.15 -4.57 3.26
CA ASP A 97 11.12 -5.65 3.44
C ASP A 97 10.54 -6.98 2.92
N TYR A 98 11.44 -7.91 2.60
CA TYR A 98 11.08 -9.24 2.11
C TYR A 98 10.81 -10.20 3.26
N LEU A 99 9.79 -11.03 3.08
CA LEU A 99 9.47 -12.15 3.94
C LEU A 99 9.38 -13.44 3.13
N ALA A 100 9.65 -14.56 3.79
CA ALA A 100 9.52 -15.90 3.26
C ALA A 100 8.42 -16.67 3.98
N ASP A 101 8.15 -17.88 3.47
CA ASP A 101 7.13 -18.77 4.00
C ASP A 101 7.25 -19.04 5.50
N CYS A 102 6.13 -19.46 6.07
CA CYS A 102 6.03 -19.73 7.49
C CYS A 102 6.86 -20.96 7.89
N GLU A 103 7.57 -20.84 9.02
CA GLU A 103 8.16 -21.97 9.72
C GLU A 103 7.08 -22.97 10.19
N PRO A 104 7.44 -24.19 10.64
CA PRO A 104 6.47 -25.17 11.15
C PRO A 104 5.56 -24.65 12.30
N THR A 105 5.99 -23.58 12.99
CA THR A 105 5.23 -22.90 14.05
C THR A 105 4.18 -21.92 13.52
N GLY A 106 4.20 -21.63 12.21
CA GLY A 106 3.33 -20.64 11.57
C GLY A 106 3.86 -19.20 11.63
N ASN A 107 5.09 -18.97 12.08
CA ASN A 107 5.68 -17.63 12.08
C ASN A 107 6.36 -17.33 10.73
N PRO A 108 6.22 -16.12 10.17
CA PRO A 108 6.93 -15.76 8.94
C PRO A 108 8.43 -15.61 9.18
N THR A 109 9.21 -15.97 8.17
CA THR A 109 10.67 -15.75 8.18
C THR A 109 10.99 -14.42 7.54
N ILE A 110 11.77 -13.56 8.20
CA ILE A 110 12.17 -12.25 7.67
C ILE A 110 13.67 -12.27 7.38
N LEU A 111 14.07 -11.83 6.18
CA LEU A 111 15.48 -11.65 5.87
C LEU A 111 15.99 -10.34 6.49
N ALA A 112 16.63 -10.45 7.65
CA ALA A 112 17.21 -9.31 8.34
C ALA A 112 18.56 -8.90 7.73
N ILE A 113 18.66 -7.68 7.22
CA ILE A 113 19.92 -7.09 6.74
C ILE A 113 20.34 -5.99 7.71
N ASN A 114 21.50 -6.13 8.33
CA ASN A 114 21.99 -5.29 9.42
C ASN A 114 22.19 -3.81 9.02
N ILE A 115 22.25 -3.53 7.71
CA ILE A 115 22.34 -2.17 7.19
C ILE A 115 20.98 -1.45 7.13
N ALA A 116 19.87 -2.20 7.11
CA ALA A 116 18.54 -1.63 6.96
C ALA A 116 18.04 -1.06 8.28
N THR A 117 17.45 0.14 8.19
CA THR A 117 17.01 0.93 9.33
C THR A 117 16.02 0.19 10.23
N SER A 118 15.11 -0.61 9.68
CA SER A 118 14.17 -1.43 10.46
C SER A 118 14.89 -2.34 11.45
N PHE A 119 15.92 -3.07 11.00
CA PHE A 119 16.63 -4.03 11.85
C PHE A 119 17.59 -3.36 12.82
N LYS A 120 18.15 -2.20 12.47
CA LYS A 120 18.92 -1.39 13.42
C LYS A 120 18.04 -0.84 14.54
N ASN A 121 16.82 -0.41 14.22
CA ASN A 121 15.85 0.02 15.23
C ASN A 121 15.49 -1.15 16.16
N VAL A 122 15.23 -2.34 15.60
CA VAL A 122 14.94 -3.55 16.40
C VAL A 122 16.12 -3.95 17.27
N ALA A 123 17.34 -3.91 16.73
CA ALA A 123 18.56 -4.17 17.51
C ALA A 123 18.75 -3.17 18.67
N ALA A 124 18.31 -1.92 18.49
CA ALA A 124 18.27 -0.90 19.54
C ALA A 124 17.06 -1.03 20.49
N GLY A 125 16.28 -2.11 20.40
CA GLY A 125 15.17 -2.43 21.31
C GLY A 125 13.78 -2.01 20.81
N SER A 126 13.63 -1.60 19.55
CA SER A 126 12.30 -1.35 18.98
C SER A 126 11.52 -2.64 18.79
N ASN A 127 10.24 -2.62 19.16
CA ASN A 127 9.29 -3.61 18.63
C ASN A 127 9.09 -3.42 17.13
N ILE A 128 8.58 -4.47 16.49
CA ILE A 128 8.33 -4.52 15.06
C ILE A 128 6.88 -4.92 14.78
N SER A 129 6.26 -4.21 13.83
CA SER A 129 4.91 -4.52 13.34
C SER A 129 4.97 -4.81 11.85
N LEU A 130 4.27 -5.84 11.37
CA LEU A 130 4.22 -6.22 9.97
C LEU A 130 2.84 -5.91 9.38
N SER A 131 2.81 -5.21 8.24
CA SER A 131 1.61 -4.97 7.44
C SER A 131 1.74 -5.61 6.06
N LEU A 132 0.69 -6.30 5.63
CA LEU A 132 0.64 -7.05 4.38
C LEU A 132 -0.65 -6.75 3.63
N THR A 133 -0.56 -6.80 2.31
CA THR A 133 -1.73 -6.73 1.42
C THR A 133 -1.49 -7.65 0.25
N TRP A 134 -2.48 -8.48 -0.07
CA TRP A 134 -2.45 -9.34 -1.23
C TRP A 134 -3.32 -8.73 -2.34
N THR A 135 -2.80 -8.71 -3.57
CA THR A 135 -3.56 -8.33 -4.76
C THR A 135 -3.42 -9.47 -5.77
N PRO A 136 -4.54 -9.99 -6.34
CA PRO A 136 -4.46 -11.04 -7.34
C PRO A 136 -3.70 -10.55 -8.58
N PRO A 137 -2.88 -11.41 -9.21
CA PRO A 137 -2.20 -11.05 -10.45
C PRO A 137 -3.23 -10.70 -11.54
N SER A 138 -2.90 -9.73 -12.40
CA SER A 138 -3.75 -9.45 -13.56
C SER A 138 -3.76 -10.65 -14.50
N SER A 139 -4.94 -11.05 -14.96
CA SER A 139 -5.04 -12.01 -16.06
C SER A 139 -4.50 -11.32 -17.32
N SER A 140 -3.29 -11.65 -17.74
CA SER A 140 -2.81 -11.24 -19.07
C SER A 140 -3.70 -11.85 -20.13
N PRO A 141 -4.23 -11.10 -21.11
CA PRO A 141 -4.85 -11.71 -22.27
C PRO A 141 -3.75 -12.45 -23.05
N SER A 142 -3.93 -13.76 -23.19
CA SER A 142 -3.14 -14.64 -24.05
C SER A 142 -3.38 -14.34 -25.53
#